data_AF-A0A7V2SUD0-F1
#
_entry.id   AF-A0A7V2SUD0-F1
#
_cell.length_a   1.000
_cell.length_b   1.000
_cell.length_c   1.000
_cell.angle_alpha   90.00
_cell.angle_beta   90.00
_cell.angle_gamma   90.00
#
_symmetry.space_group_name_H-M   'P 1'
#
loop_
_entity.id
_entity.type
_entity.pdbx_description
1 polymer ?
#
loop_
_entity_poly.entity_id
_entity_poly.type
_entity_poly.pdbx_seq_one_letter_code
_entity_poly.pdbx_strand_id
1 'polypeptide(L)'
;MKKQEFERLQQQNTYEQTIAKSHNSLYSSCLIIGIILFAYIYFYDFDSYSETELISMTPLWMFPLIFGFYGFMAQKMLLQDQENKSIYKLLTNNGLLYQIMLPLFPLLFFPFFFIKSKSPIIIALLGSLLWVGIMLFFFAVIFPAL
;
A
#
# COMPACT_ATOMS: atom_id res chain seq x y z
N MET A 1 -15.23 10.80 36.47
CA MET A 1 -15.22 9.70 35.48
C MET A 1 -14.93 10.19 34.06
N LYS A 2 -15.64 11.22 33.53
CA LYS A 2 -15.41 11.75 32.16
C LYS A 2 -14.00 12.30 31.86
N LYS A 3 -13.33 12.92 32.85
CA LYS A 3 -11.99 13.52 32.66
C LYS A 3 -10.90 12.47 32.39
N GLN A 4 -10.90 11.38 33.15
CA GLN A 4 -9.96 10.27 32.95
C GLN A 4 -10.19 9.48 31.65
N GLU A 5 -11.41 9.50 31.14
CA GLU A 5 -11.74 8.89 29.85
C GLU A 5 -11.25 9.79 28.71
N PHE A 6 -11.44 11.11 28.82
CA PHE A 6 -10.91 12.09 27.88
C PHE A 6 -9.37 12.09 27.82
N GLU A 7 -8.70 12.03 28.97
CA GLU A 7 -7.24 11.95 29.04
C GLU A 7 -6.69 10.64 28.43
N ARG A 8 -7.39 9.51 28.62
CA ARG A 8 -7.06 8.23 27.97
C ARG A 8 -7.20 8.31 26.45
N LEU A 9 -8.28 8.93 25.95
CA LEU A 9 -8.50 9.13 24.52
C LEU A 9 -7.43 10.06 23.91
N GLN A 10 -7.03 11.13 24.62
CA GLN A 10 -5.97 12.03 24.15
C GLN A 10 -4.57 11.37 24.14
N GLN A 11 -4.24 10.58 25.17
CA GLN A 11 -2.99 9.81 25.19
C GLN A 11 -2.95 8.75 24.10
N GLN A 12 -4.06 8.04 23.88
CA GLN A 12 -4.17 7.06 22.80
C GLN A 12 -4.00 7.71 21.42
N ASN A 13 -4.63 8.87 21.19
CA ASN A 13 -4.46 9.62 19.93
C ASN A 13 -3.02 10.09 19.72
N THR A 14 -2.34 10.54 20.77
CA THR A 14 -0.95 11.03 20.67
C THR A 14 0.03 9.88 20.40
N TYR A 15 -0.19 8.73 21.02
CA TYR A 15 0.57 7.51 20.76
C TYR A 15 0.39 7.04 19.31
N GLU A 16 -0.86 6.95 18.84
CA GLU A 16 -1.18 6.56 17.46
C GLU A 16 -0.58 7.53 16.43
N GLN A 17 -0.58 8.83 16.68
CA GLN A 17 0.04 9.85 15.81
C GLN A 17 1.57 9.74 15.77
N THR A 18 2.21 9.42 16.89
CA THR A 18 3.67 9.26 16.96
C THR A 18 4.12 8.01 16.20
N ILE A 19 3.38 6.91 16.34
CA ILE A 19 3.59 5.68 15.57
C ILE A 19 3.32 5.92 14.08
N ALA A 20 2.25 6.65 13.73
CA ALA A 20 1.97 7.01 12.35
C ALA A 20 3.11 7.82 11.73
N LYS A 21 3.71 8.77 12.46
CA LYS A 21 4.87 9.55 11.98
C LYS A 21 6.13 8.70 11.81
N SER A 22 6.37 7.74 12.71
CA SER A 22 7.52 6.83 12.67
C SER A 22 7.51 5.93 11.42
N HIS A 23 6.34 5.41 11.05
CA HIS A 23 6.24 4.47 9.92
C HIS A 23 6.29 5.11 8.54
N ASN A 24 6.17 6.44 8.41
CA ASN A 24 6.29 7.13 7.11
C ASN A 24 7.63 6.83 6.43
N SER A 25 8.72 6.87 7.19
CA SER A 25 10.07 6.62 6.66
C SER A 25 10.18 5.21 6.08
N LEU A 26 9.55 4.23 6.74
CA LEU A 26 9.55 2.84 6.30
C LEU A 26 8.81 2.68 4.97
N TYR A 27 7.58 3.20 4.85
CA TYR A 27 6.80 3.06 3.62
C TYR A 27 7.43 3.80 2.45
N SER A 28 7.98 5.00 2.67
CA SER A 28 8.73 5.72 1.64
C SER A 28 9.99 4.97 1.21
N SER A 29 10.72 4.38 2.15
CA SER A 29 11.88 3.54 1.83
C SER A 29 11.50 2.33 1.00
N CYS A 30 10.41 1.63 1.33
CA CYS A 30 9.90 0.52 0.53
C CYS A 30 9.52 0.94 -0.89
N LEU A 31 8.86 2.09 -1.07
CA LEU A 31 8.56 2.62 -2.40
C LEU A 31 9.84 2.87 -3.20
N ILE A 32 10.83 3.54 -2.60
CA ILE A 32 12.11 3.84 -3.24
C ILE A 32 12.83 2.54 -3.63
N ILE A 33 12.91 1.57 -2.72
CA ILE A 33 13.53 0.27 -2.97
C ILE A 33 12.83 -0.44 -4.13
N GLY A 34 11.50 -0.47 -4.15
CA GLY A 34 10.74 -1.07 -5.24
C GLY A 34 10.98 -0.41 -6.60
N ILE A 35 11.04 0.92 -6.64
CA ILE A 35 11.38 1.68 -7.86
C ILE A 35 12.81 1.37 -8.32
N ILE A 36 13.77 1.34 -7.38
CA ILE A 36 15.17 1.03 -7.70
C ILE A 36 15.31 -0.38 -8.27
N LEU A 37 14.66 -1.38 -7.65
CA LEU A 37 14.66 -2.76 -8.14
C LEU A 37 14.05 -2.86 -9.53
N PHE A 38 12.90 -2.22 -9.75
CA PHE A 38 12.27 -2.15 -11.07
C PHE A 38 13.22 -1.54 -12.11
N ALA A 39 13.78 -0.37 -11.83
CA ALA A 39 14.68 0.30 -12.76
C ALA A 39 15.95 -0.53 -13.03
N TYR A 40 16.50 -1.16 -12.00
CA TYR A 40 17.67 -2.04 -12.14
C TYR A 40 17.37 -3.22 -13.07
N ILE A 41 16.28 -3.95 -12.83
CA ILE A 41 15.91 -5.13 -13.62
C ILE A 41 15.59 -4.75 -15.07
N TYR A 42 14.79 -3.71 -15.30
CA TYR A 42 14.30 -3.40 -16.65
C TYR A 42 15.18 -2.46 -17.47
N PHE A 43 16.03 -1.63 -16.84
CA PHE A 43 16.89 -0.69 -17.59
C PHE A 43 18.37 -1.06 -17.59
N TYR A 44 18.84 -1.81 -16.60
CA TYR A 44 20.26 -2.17 -16.51
C TYR A 44 20.51 -3.65 -16.82
N ASP A 45 19.71 -4.56 -16.26
CA ASP A 45 19.98 -6.00 -16.30
C ASP A 45 19.00 -6.78 -17.19
N PHE A 46 18.23 -6.08 -18.03
CA PHE A 46 17.12 -6.66 -18.80
C PHE A 46 17.58 -7.77 -19.76
N ASP A 47 18.68 -7.53 -20.48
CA ASP A 47 19.22 -8.45 -21.49
C ASP A 47 19.84 -9.72 -20.87
N SER A 48 20.07 -9.73 -19.55
CA SER A 48 20.62 -10.88 -18.83
C SER A 48 19.57 -11.95 -18.51
N TYR A 49 18.27 -11.62 -18.58
CA TYR A 49 17.18 -12.48 -18.16
C TYR A 49 16.32 -12.94 -19.35
N SER A 50 15.91 -14.20 -19.31
CA SER A 50 14.84 -14.70 -20.17
C SER A 50 13.49 -14.06 -19.79
N GLU A 51 12.52 -14.10 -20.71
CA GLU A 51 11.16 -13.61 -20.46
C GLU A 51 10.53 -14.25 -19.21
N THR A 52 10.73 -15.55 -19.04
CA THR A 52 10.27 -16.33 -17.88
C THR A 52 10.92 -15.83 -16.59
N GLU A 53 12.23 -15.59 -16.60
CA GLU A 53 12.94 -15.07 -15.43
C GLU A 53 12.45 -13.66 -15.07
N LEU A 54 12.26 -12.77 -16.05
CA LEU A 54 11.72 -11.42 -15.81
C LEU A 54 10.34 -11.46 -15.14
N ILE A 55 9.45 -12.34 -15.62
CA ILE A 55 8.12 -12.50 -15.00
C ILE A 55 8.27 -13.03 -13.56
N SER A 56 9.12 -14.03 -13.34
CA SER A 56 9.37 -14.61 -12.01
C SER A 56 9.97 -13.61 -11.01
N MET A 57 10.69 -12.59 -11.50
CA MET A 57 11.26 -11.51 -10.70
C MET A 57 10.28 -10.38 -10.39
N THR A 58 9.12 -10.34 -11.04
CA THR A 58 8.08 -9.33 -10.79
C THR A 58 7.73 -9.15 -9.31
N PRO A 59 7.54 -10.21 -8.49
CA PRO A 59 7.21 -10.04 -7.07
C PRO A 59 8.27 -9.26 -6.30
N LEU A 60 9.54 -9.34 -6.71
CA LEU A 60 10.68 -8.74 -6.00
C LEU A 60 10.57 -7.22 -5.90
N TRP A 61 10.17 -6.57 -6.98
CA TRP A 61 10.00 -5.11 -7.03
C TRP A 61 8.55 -4.68 -6.77
N MET A 62 7.55 -5.50 -7.14
CA MET A 62 6.14 -5.20 -6.89
C MET A 62 5.77 -5.25 -5.41
N PHE A 63 6.26 -6.25 -4.66
CA PHE A 63 5.95 -6.38 -3.24
C PHE A 63 6.31 -5.12 -2.42
N PRO A 64 7.55 -4.60 -2.45
CA PRO A 64 7.90 -3.39 -1.70
C PRO A 64 7.14 -2.15 -2.19
N LEU A 65 6.82 -2.05 -3.50
CA LEU A 65 5.97 -0.99 -4.03
C LEU A 65 4.56 -1.02 -3.44
N ILE A 66 3.88 -2.16 -3.52
CA ILE A 66 2.51 -2.31 -3.03
C ILE A 66 2.49 -2.14 -1.51
N PHE A 67 3.45 -2.72 -0.79
CA PHE A 67 3.56 -2.58 0.65
C PHE A 67 3.72 -1.10 1.06
N GLY A 68 4.62 -0.37 0.41
CA GLY A 68 4.81 1.06 0.68
C GLY A 68 3.57 1.90 0.34
N PHE A 69 2.94 1.64 -0.81
CA PHE A 69 1.71 2.34 -1.22
C PHE A 69 0.56 2.11 -0.22
N TYR A 70 0.29 0.85 0.13
CA TYR A 70 -0.79 0.50 1.06
C TYR A 70 -0.54 1.04 2.47
N GLY A 71 0.71 1.01 2.94
CA GLY A 71 1.07 1.58 4.24
C GLY A 71 0.85 3.09 4.30
N PHE A 72 1.27 3.81 3.26
CA PHE A 72 1.06 5.25 3.16
C PHE A 72 -0.43 5.62 3.08
N MET A 73 -1.22 4.86 2.30
CA MET A 73 -2.67 5.05 2.23
C MET A 73 -3.34 4.76 3.57
N ALA A 74 -2.97 3.67 4.25
CA ALA A 74 -3.54 3.29 5.54
C ALA A 74 -3.25 4.34 6.63
N GLN A 75 -2.03 4.91 6.67
CA GLN A 75 -1.72 6.02 7.58
C GLN A 75 -2.59 7.25 7.30
N LYS A 76 -2.72 7.64 6.03
CA LYS A 76 -3.57 8.76 5.65
C LYS A 76 -5.02 8.52 6.05
N MET A 77 -5.53 7.31 5.86
CA MET A 77 -6.87 6.93 6.27
C MET A 77 -7.08 7.04 7.79
N LEU A 78 -6.12 6.59 8.61
CA LEU A 78 -6.22 6.70 10.07
C LEU A 78 -6.18 8.14 10.57
N LEU A 79 -5.25 8.95 10.05
CA LEU A 79 -5.16 10.37 10.43
C LEU A 79 -6.45 11.13 10.08
N GLN A 80 -7.14 10.68 9.03
CA GLN A 80 -8.33 11.34 8.51
C GLN A 80 -9.65 10.85 9.13
N ASP A 81 -9.72 9.58 9.57
CA ASP A 81 -10.80 9.07 10.42
C ASP A 81 -10.90 9.88 11.73
N GLN A 82 -9.75 10.32 12.27
CA GLN A 82 -9.71 11.24 13.41
C GLN A 82 -10.24 12.65 13.08
N GLU A 83 -10.15 13.09 11.82
CA GLU A 83 -10.66 14.40 11.36
C GLU A 83 -12.11 14.35 10.85
N ASN A 84 -12.78 13.18 10.89
CA ASN A 84 -14.15 12.97 10.40
C ASN A 84 -14.36 13.42 8.93
N LYS A 85 -13.32 13.30 8.09
CA LYS A 85 -13.39 13.63 6.66
C LYS A 85 -13.44 12.34 5.85
N SER A 86 -14.54 12.12 5.14
CA SER A 86 -14.70 10.99 4.22
C SER A 86 -13.52 10.87 3.24
N ILE A 87 -12.96 9.66 3.13
CA ILE A 87 -11.82 9.31 2.25
C ILE A 87 -12.13 9.63 0.77
N TYR A 88 -13.40 9.47 0.39
CA TYR A 88 -13.93 9.85 -0.91
C TYR A 88 -13.73 11.34 -1.20
N LYS A 89 -13.77 12.20 -0.17
CA LYS A 89 -13.62 13.65 -0.26
C LYS A 89 -12.17 14.11 -0.47
N LEU A 90 -11.18 13.29 -0.11
CA LEU A 90 -9.76 13.57 -0.35
C LEU A 90 -9.39 13.31 -1.83
N LEU A 91 -9.95 12.24 -2.40
CA LEU A 91 -9.67 11.87 -3.79
C LEU A 91 -10.45 12.71 -4.81
N THR A 92 -11.68 13.09 -4.51
CA THR A 92 -12.50 13.92 -5.40
C THR A 92 -11.95 15.33 -5.59
N ASN A 93 -11.08 15.81 -4.70
CA ASN A 93 -10.60 17.19 -4.72
C ASN A 93 -9.37 17.43 -5.63
N ASN A 94 -8.83 16.38 -6.26
CA ASN A 94 -7.57 16.45 -7.02
C ASN A 94 -7.72 15.95 -8.47
N GLY A 95 -8.10 16.86 -9.39
CA GLY A 95 -7.69 16.90 -10.80
C GLY A 95 -7.86 15.66 -11.71
N LEU A 96 -7.31 15.76 -12.92
CA LEU A 96 -7.43 14.81 -14.04
C LEU A 96 -7.01 13.37 -13.68
N LEU A 97 -6.07 13.21 -12.74
CA LEU A 97 -5.66 11.91 -12.17
C LEU A 97 -6.82 11.16 -11.49
N TYR A 98 -7.75 11.86 -10.84
CA TYR A 98 -8.92 11.24 -10.22
C TYR A 98 -9.85 10.59 -11.26
N GLN A 99 -10.09 11.24 -12.41
CA GLN A 99 -10.99 10.69 -13.43
C GLN A 99 -10.46 9.37 -14.02
N ILE A 100 -9.14 9.24 -14.14
CA ILE A 100 -8.49 8.02 -14.62
C ILE A 100 -8.42 6.96 -13.51
N MET A 101 -8.15 7.37 -12.27
CA MET A 101 -8.04 6.47 -11.12
C MET A 101 -9.40 5.98 -10.61
N LEU A 102 -10.50 6.72 -10.82
CA LEU A 102 -11.84 6.41 -10.32
C LEU A 102 -12.36 5.02 -10.75
N PRO A 103 -12.31 4.62 -12.04
CA PRO A 103 -12.73 3.28 -12.45
C PRO A 103 -11.79 2.18 -11.94
N LEU A 104 -10.51 2.49 -11.75
CA LEU A 104 -9.51 1.55 -11.21
C LEU A 104 -9.57 1.48 -9.68
N PHE A 105 -10.23 2.42 -9.02
CA PHE A 105 -10.24 2.56 -7.56
C PHE A 105 -10.82 1.32 -6.85
N PRO A 106 -11.97 0.75 -7.26
CA PRO A 106 -12.51 -0.43 -6.61
C PRO A 106 -11.55 -1.61 -6.70
N LEU A 107 -10.88 -1.76 -7.85
CA LEU A 107 -9.91 -2.82 -8.08
C LEU A 107 -8.61 -2.58 -7.30
N LEU A 108 -8.06 -1.36 -7.30
CA LEU A 108 -6.80 -1.09 -6.61
C LEU A 108 -6.95 -1.10 -5.10
N PHE A 109 -8.13 -0.75 -4.57
CA PHE A 109 -8.37 -0.64 -3.13
C PHE A 109 -9.20 -1.80 -2.56
N PHE A 110 -9.53 -2.84 -3.35
CA PHE A 110 -10.39 -3.90 -2.82
C PHE A 110 -9.86 -4.54 -1.53
N PRO A 111 -8.54 -4.73 -1.29
CA PRO A 111 -8.06 -5.32 -0.04
C PRO A 111 -8.45 -4.51 1.19
N PHE A 112 -8.62 -3.20 1.07
CA PHE A 112 -9.11 -2.35 2.17
C PHE A 112 -10.54 -2.68 2.58
N PHE A 113 -11.39 -3.23 1.70
CA PHE A 113 -12.74 -3.68 2.08
C PHE A 113 -12.71 -4.93 2.96
N PHE A 114 -11.70 -5.78 2.80
CA PHE A 114 -11.59 -7.05 3.52
C PHE A 114 -10.78 -6.93 4.82
N ILE A 115 -9.82 -6.01 4.89
CA ILE A 115 -8.92 -5.86 6.04
C ILE A 115 -9.51 -4.89 7.07
N LYS A 116 -10.14 -5.43 8.12
CA LYS A 116 -10.62 -4.66 9.27
C LYS A 116 -9.53 -4.50 10.32
N SER A 117 -8.53 -3.67 10.03
CA SER A 117 -7.45 -3.37 10.98
C SER A 117 -7.27 -1.86 11.15
N LYS A 118 -6.93 -1.42 12.35
CA LYS A 118 -6.52 -0.03 12.62
C LYS A 118 -5.00 0.18 12.54
N SER A 119 -4.25 -0.87 12.23
CA SER A 119 -2.79 -0.79 12.17
C SER A 119 -2.33 -0.67 10.71
N PRO A 120 -1.65 0.44 10.32
CA PRO A 120 -1.20 0.64 8.94
C PRO A 120 -0.28 -0.46 8.44
N ILE A 121 0.55 -1.01 9.32
CA ILE A 121 1.51 -2.06 8.94
C ILE A 121 0.80 -3.37 8.65
N ILE A 122 -0.28 -3.69 9.38
CA ILE A 122 -1.09 -4.88 9.12
C ILE A 122 -1.82 -4.72 7.79
N ILE A 123 -2.38 -3.54 7.51
CA ILE A 123 -3.03 -3.25 6.23
C ILE A 123 -2.03 -3.34 5.08
N ALA A 124 -0.84 -2.75 5.24
CA ALA A 124 0.25 -2.82 4.26
C ALA A 124 0.66 -4.26 3.96
N LEU A 125 0.88 -5.06 5.01
CA LEU A 125 1.28 -6.46 4.89
C LEU A 125 0.20 -7.31 4.23
N LEU A 126 -1.03 -7.24 4.72
CA LEU A 126 -2.12 -8.05 4.17
C LEU A 126 -2.48 -7.61 2.74
N GLY A 127 -2.51 -6.31 2.47
CA GLY A 127 -2.76 -5.78 1.13
C GLY A 127 -1.69 -6.22 0.13
N SER A 128 -0.41 -6.13 0.51
CA SER A 128 0.70 -6.57 -0.35
C SER A 128 0.73 -8.09 -0.56
N LEU A 129 0.52 -8.90 0.49
CA LEU A 129 0.43 -10.35 0.36
C LEU A 129 -0.72 -10.78 -0.55
N LEU A 130 -1.87 -10.11 -0.43
CA LEU A 130 -3.04 -10.39 -1.25
C LEU A 130 -2.72 -10.11 -2.73
N TRP A 131 -2.16 -8.93 -3.03
CA TRP A 131 -1.77 -8.59 -4.40
C TRP A 131 -0.71 -9.50 -4.99
N VAL A 132 0.33 -9.84 -4.21
CA VAL A 132 1.34 -10.81 -4.66
C VAL A 132 0.70 -12.17 -4.90
N GLY A 133 -0.21 -12.62 -4.04
CA GLY A 133 -0.95 -13.86 -4.23
C GLY A 133 -1.77 -13.88 -5.53
N ILE A 134 -2.50 -12.79 -5.81
CA ILE A 134 -3.25 -12.64 -7.08
C ILE A 134 -2.31 -12.66 -8.28
N MET A 135 -1.17 -11.97 -8.18
CA MET A 135 -0.21 -11.90 -9.26
C MET A 135 0.43 -13.26 -9.54
N LEU A 136 0.83 -13.99 -8.50
CA LEU A 136 1.38 -15.35 -8.62
C LEU A 136 0.34 -16.30 -9.21
N PHE A 137 -0.91 -16.22 -8.75
CA PHE A 137 -2.00 -16.99 -9.34
C PHE A 137 -2.22 -16.66 -10.82
N PHE A 138 -2.21 -15.37 -11.16
CA PHE A 138 -2.33 -14.92 -12.55
C PHE A 138 -1.19 -15.47 -13.42
N PHE A 139 0.05 -15.42 -12.94
CA PHE A 139 1.18 -15.98 -13.69
C PHE A 139 1.09 -17.49 -13.84
N ALA A 140 0.74 -18.22 -12.78
CA ALA A 140 0.57 -19.67 -12.85
C ALA A 140 -0.51 -20.10 -13.86
N VAL A 141 -1.57 -19.29 -14.03
CA VAL A 141 -2.68 -19.58 -14.94
C VAL A 141 -2.37 -19.17 -16.38
N ILE A 142 -1.80 -17.98 -16.60
CA ILE A 142 -1.56 -17.42 -17.94
C ILE A 142 -0.28 -17.95 -18.56
N PHE A 143 0.73 -18.22 -17.74
CA PHE A 143 2.04 -18.71 -18.14
C PHE A 143 2.31 -20.04 -17.42
N PRO A 144 1.59 -21.12 -17.75
CA PRO A 144 1.72 -22.42 -17.06
C PRO A 144 3.10 -23.09 -17.25
N ALA A 145 3.94 -22.53 -18.11
CA ALA A 145 5.31 -22.99 -18.38
C ALA A 145 6.39 -22.19 -17.62
N LEU A 146 5.98 -21.24 -16.75
CA LEU A 146 6.84 -20.63 -15.72
C LEU A 146 7.27 -21.65 -14.66
#